data_AF-A0A7C2ZNU0-F1
#
_entry.id   AF-A0A7C2ZNU0-F1
#
_cell.length_a   1.000
_cell.length_b   1.000
_cell.length_c   1.000
_cell.angle_alpha   90.00
_cell.angle_beta   90.00
_cell.angle_gamma   90.00
#
_symmetry.space_group_name_H-M   'P 1'
#
loop_
_entity.id
_entity.type
_entity.pdbx_description
1 polymer ?
#
loop_
_entity_poly.entity_id
_entity_poly.type
_entity_poly.pdbx_seq_one_letter_code
_entity_poly.pdbx_strand_id
1 'polypeptide(L)'
;MSVKISLIGLAGSGKTSIYLTTFAGKKPQETKGIAPTVMYEVRRHPFLGLDVSLFDFGGQEQYIESYLSDPKVFAGTDILIPVIDLHDPDKFEDAKKYFQKVLEFFKKEGLKPSIYVFFHKYDVEDYARELLDKNLEAARKIFSEVFDEWEARYYVTSIYEQERLAEIFRDILVAHYEDLQKHLETAQKQLAEIPAKVIISDTAGNVIVHNVQGVSTGLQLRADLRDFIT
;
A
#
# COMPACT_ATOMS: atom_id res chain seq x y z
N MET A 1 -19.43 5.93 -1.06
CA MET A 1 -18.99 4.53 -1.21
C MET A 1 -17.81 4.33 -0.28
N SER A 2 -17.77 3.20 0.42
CA SER A 2 -16.67 2.85 1.35
C SER A 2 -15.74 1.88 0.66
N VAL A 3 -14.43 2.08 0.79
CA VAL A 3 -13.40 1.16 0.28
C VAL A 3 -12.55 0.69 1.46
N LYS A 4 -12.50 -0.62 1.71
CA LYS A 4 -11.64 -1.22 2.72
C LYS A 4 -10.36 -1.75 2.09
N ILE A 5 -9.23 -1.20 2.54
CA ILE A 5 -7.89 -1.69 2.22
C ILE A 5 -7.34 -2.44 3.43
N SER A 6 -6.91 -3.68 3.23
CA SER A 6 -6.30 -4.51 4.28
C SER A 6 -4.81 -4.71 4.00
N LEU A 7 -3.95 -4.12 4.82
CA LEU A 7 -2.51 -4.38 4.82
C LEU A 7 -2.21 -5.58 5.73
N ILE A 8 -1.68 -6.66 5.16
CA ILE A 8 -1.30 -7.87 5.90
C ILE A 8 0.18 -8.22 5.67
N GLY A 9 0.78 -8.90 6.63
CA GLY A 9 2.21 -9.27 6.58
C GLY A 9 2.78 -9.46 7.99
N LEU A 10 3.92 -10.12 8.09
CA LEU A 10 4.55 -10.42 9.38
C LEU A 10 5.02 -9.16 10.13
N ALA A 11 5.29 -9.31 11.43
CA ALA A 11 5.83 -8.25 12.25
C ALA A 11 7.13 -7.73 11.65
N GLY A 12 7.29 -6.40 11.60
CA GLY A 12 8.45 -5.76 11.01
C GLY A 12 8.40 -5.56 9.50
N SER A 13 7.40 -6.09 8.77
CA SER A 13 7.35 -5.99 7.30
C SER A 13 7.14 -4.59 6.72
N GLY A 14 6.88 -3.57 7.56
CA GLY A 14 6.79 -2.16 7.13
C GLY A 14 5.37 -1.62 6.87
N LYS A 15 4.31 -2.40 7.12
CA LYS A 15 2.90 -2.01 6.91
C LYS A 15 2.55 -0.62 7.48
N THR A 16 2.85 -0.39 8.75
CA THR A 16 2.59 0.89 9.41
C THR A 16 3.40 2.04 8.82
N SER A 17 4.67 1.78 8.48
CA SER A 17 5.55 2.77 7.84
C SER A 17 5.06 3.14 6.45
N ILE A 18 4.61 2.17 5.64
CA ILE A 18 3.98 2.42 4.34
C ILE A 18 2.81 3.37 4.49
N TYR A 19 1.90 3.10 5.44
CA TYR A 19 0.77 3.98 5.70
C TYR A 19 1.24 5.40 6.06
N LEU A 20 2.11 5.52 7.07
CA LEU A 20 2.49 6.82 7.62
C LEU A 20 3.25 7.68 6.60
N THR A 21 4.12 7.06 5.81
CA THR A 21 4.89 7.77 4.78
C THR A 21 4.04 8.16 3.59
N THR A 22 3.09 7.31 3.17
CA THR A 22 2.28 7.56 1.99
C THR A 22 1.09 8.49 2.29
N PHE A 23 0.37 8.24 3.37
CA PHE A 23 -0.92 8.89 3.66
C PHE A 23 -0.83 9.97 4.75
N ALA A 24 0.13 9.86 5.68
CA ALA A 24 0.31 10.85 6.74
C ALA A 24 1.49 11.81 6.48
N GLY A 25 2.20 11.66 5.35
CA GLY A 25 3.29 12.53 4.94
C GLY A 25 4.51 12.51 5.87
N LYS A 26 4.64 11.49 6.74
CA LYS A 26 5.83 11.32 7.59
C LYS A 26 7.05 11.00 6.73
N LYS A 27 8.23 11.47 7.12
CA LYS A 27 9.48 11.03 6.49
C LYS A 27 9.83 9.61 6.95
N PRO A 28 10.59 8.83 6.16
CA PRO A 28 11.01 7.48 6.54
C PRO A 28 11.71 7.43 7.90
N GLN A 29 12.55 8.42 8.21
CA GLN A 29 13.28 8.51 9.47
C GLN A 29 12.34 8.65 10.67
N GLU A 30 11.18 9.29 10.50
CA GLU A 30 10.16 9.47 11.55
C GLU A 30 9.36 8.18 11.83
N THR A 31 9.52 7.17 10.98
CA THR A 31 8.92 5.84 11.19
C THR A 31 9.83 4.87 11.93
N LYS A 32 11.08 5.27 12.22
CA LYS A 32 11.99 4.48 13.05
C LYS A 32 11.47 4.44 14.49
N GLY A 33 11.40 3.25 15.08
CA GLY A 33 10.96 3.07 16.46
C GLY A 33 9.44 3.12 16.69
N ILE A 34 8.63 3.03 15.62
CA ILE A 34 7.18 2.82 15.78
C ILE A 34 6.94 1.56 16.62
N ALA A 35 6.13 1.70 17.66
CA ALA A 35 5.72 0.57 18.47
C ALA A 35 4.93 -0.44 17.61
N PRO A 36 5.11 -1.75 17.82
CA PRO A 36 4.34 -2.74 17.08
C PRO A 36 2.83 -2.51 17.23
N THR A 37 2.09 -2.67 16.12
CA THR A 37 0.63 -2.55 16.11
C THR A 37 -0.01 -3.63 16.98
N VAL A 38 -0.86 -3.21 17.91
CA VAL A 38 -1.67 -4.11 18.76
C VAL A 38 -2.95 -4.44 18.01
N MET A 39 -3.20 -5.74 17.77
CA MET A 39 -4.30 -6.15 16.90
C MET A 39 -4.23 -5.36 15.58
N TYR A 40 -5.30 -4.73 15.13
CA TYR A 40 -5.29 -3.92 13.91
C TYR A 40 -5.67 -2.48 14.22
N GLU A 41 -5.11 -1.54 13.45
CA GLU A 41 -5.52 -0.14 13.47
C GLU A 41 -6.33 0.20 12.22
N VAL A 42 -7.44 0.92 12.40
CA VAL A 42 -8.26 1.44 11.29
C VAL A 42 -7.99 2.92 11.13
N ARG A 43 -7.52 3.30 9.94
CA ARG A 43 -7.22 4.70 9.62
C ARG A 43 -8.04 5.13 8.43
N ARG A 44 -8.89 6.14 8.62
CA ARG A 44 -9.74 6.70 7.57
C ARG A 44 -8.94 7.71 6.76
N HIS A 45 -9.06 7.61 5.44
CA HIS A 45 -8.38 8.49 4.51
C HIS A 45 -9.31 8.80 3.33
N PRO A 46 -10.19 9.80 3.44
CA PRO A 46 -11.06 10.16 2.34
C PRO A 46 -10.24 10.44 1.08
N PHE A 47 -10.66 9.92 -0.07
CA PHE A 47 -9.97 10.10 -1.36
C PHE A 47 -11.01 10.20 -2.48
N LEU A 48 -11.05 11.29 -3.24
CA LEU A 48 -12.00 11.51 -4.34
C LEU A 48 -13.47 11.29 -3.96
N GLY A 49 -13.86 11.73 -2.76
CA GLY A 49 -15.22 11.57 -2.24
C GLY A 49 -15.54 10.15 -1.73
N LEU A 50 -14.54 9.29 -1.61
CA LEU A 50 -14.66 7.94 -1.10
C LEU A 50 -14.26 7.87 0.36
N ASP A 51 -14.97 7.04 1.12
CA ASP A 51 -14.60 6.71 2.48
C ASP A 51 -13.61 5.54 2.46
N VAL A 52 -12.33 5.83 2.21
CA VAL A 52 -11.29 4.79 2.27
C VAL A 52 -10.93 4.53 3.73
N SER A 53 -10.98 3.26 4.12
CA SER A 53 -10.53 2.79 5.43
C SER A 53 -9.40 1.80 5.25
N LEU A 54 -8.23 2.15 5.78
CA LEU A 54 -7.04 1.33 5.71
C LEU A 54 -6.84 0.60 7.05
N PHE A 55 -6.87 -0.71 6.98
CA PHE A 55 -6.70 -1.64 8.09
C PHE A 55 -5.25 -2.10 8.12
N ASP A 56 -4.50 -1.64 9.12
CA ASP A 56 -3.11 -2.03 9.39
C ASP A 56 -3.12 -3.17 10.39
N PHE A 57 -3.03 -4.43 9.91
CA PHE A 57 -3.07 -5.60 10.77
C PHE A 57 -1.72 -5.85 11.43
N GLY A 58 -1.70 -6.03 12.76
CA GLY A 58 -0.51 -6.37 13.52
C GLY A 58 0.06 -7.73 13.10
N GLY A 59 1.32 -7.76 12.71
CA GLY A 59 1.96 -8.97 12.17
C GLY A 59 2.60 -9.90 13.21
N GLN A 60 2.37 -9.67 14.50
CA GLN A 60 2.91 -10.54 15.56
C GLN A 60 2.18 -11.88 15.55
N GLU A 61 2.89 -12.96 15.89
CA GLU A 61 2.36 -14.33 15.86
C GLU A 61 1.02 -14.47 16.60
N GLN A 62 0.94 -13.95 17.84
CA GLN A 62 -0.29 -13.96 18.63
C GLN A 62 -1.49 -13.29 17.95
N TYR A 63 -1.26 -12.22 17.17
CA TYR A 63 -2.32 -11.51 16.47
C TYR A 63 -2.70 -12.22 15.18
N ILE A 64 -1.71 -12.75 14.45
CA ILE A 64 -1.95 -13.59 13.27
C ILE A 64 -2.79 -14.80 13.65
N GLU A 65 -2.45 -15.51 14.73
CA GLU A 65 -3.24 -16.63 15.25
C GLU A 65 -4.67 -16.20 15.59
N SER A 66 -4.83 -15.04 16.24
CA SER A 66 -6.15 -14.49 16.54
C SER A 66 -6.97 -14.24 15.27
N TYR A 67 -6.41 -13.60 14.25
CA TYR A 67 -7.13 -13.34 12.99
C TYR A 67 -7.45 -14.62 12.22
N LEU A 68 -6.57 -15.63 12.29
CA LEU A 68 -6.81 -16.90 11.63
C LEU A 68 -7.85 -17.75 12.38
N SER A 69 -8.01 -17.53 13.69
CA SER A 69 -9.08 -18.13 14.49
C SER A 69 -10.45 -17.48 14.24
N ASP A 70 -10.48 -16.17 13.98
CA ASP A 70 -11.68 -15.42 13.56
C ASP A 70 -11.41 -14.58 12.30
N PRO A 71 -11.41 -15.22 11.11
CA PRO A 71 -11.02 -14.56 9.87
C PRO A 71 -12.09 -13.57 9.35
N LYS A 72 -13.24 -13.46 10.03
CA LYS A 72 -14.28 -12.48 9.69
C LYS A 72 -13.78 -11.04 9.80
N VAL A 73 -12.69 -10.79 10.52
CA VAL A 73 -12.02 -9.48 10.53
C VAL A 73 -11.57 -9.04 9.13
N PHE A 74 -11.31 -9.98 8.21
CA PHE A 74 -10.97 -9.72 6.82
C PHE A 74 -12.21 -9.51 5.92
N ALA A 75 -13.42 -9.80 6.39
CA ALA A 75 -14.64 -9.63 5.62
C ALA A 75 -14.81 -8.17 5.13
N GLY A 76 -15.42 -8.01 3.96
CA GLY A 76 -15.61 -6.71 3.32
C GLY A 76 -14.32 -6.03 2.86
N THR A 77 -13.20 -6.74 2.78
CA THR A 77 -11.97 -6.21 2.15
C THR A 77 -12.20 -6.08 0.65
N ASP A 78 -12.09 -4.87 0.11
CA ASP A 78 -12.12 -4.60 -1.33
C ASP A 78 -10.71 -4.78 -1.95
N ILE A 79 -9.69 -4.35 -1.19
CA ILE A 79 -8.29 -4.35 -1.59
C ILE A 79 -7.45 -5.07 -0.55
N LEU A 80 -6.79 -6.16 -0.93
CA LEU A 80 -5.81 -6.84 -0.10
C LEU A 80 -4.39 -6.47 -0.54
N ILE A 81 -3.57 -6.02 0.41
CA ILE A 81 -2.16 -5.70 0.17
C ILE A 81 -1.28 -6.56 1.09
N PRO A 82 -0.82 -7.73 0.61
CA PRO A 82 0.20 -8.52 1.27
C PRO A 82 1.57 -7.83 1.15
N VAL A 83 2.23 -7.60 2.29
CA VAL A 83 3.54 -6.94 2.39
C VAL A 83 4.61 -7.94 2.80
N ILE A 84 5.52 -8.22 1.88
CA ILE A 84 6.66 -9.13 2.02
C ILE A 84 7.92 -8.32 2.35
N ASP A 85 8.66 -8.73 3.38
CA ASP A 85 9.88 -8.06 3.82
C ASP A 85 11.12 -8.63 3.11
N LEU A 86 11.68 -7.92 2.12
CA LEU A 86 12.85 -8.39 1.38
C LEU A 86 14.14 -8.43 2.22
N HIS A 87 14.16 -7.82 3.41
CA HIS A 87 15.28 -7.91 4.34
C HIS A 87 15.25 -9.19 5.19
N ASP A 88 14.12 -9.91 5.24
CA ASP A 88 13.95 -11.10 6.10
C ASP A 88 13.49 -12.33 5.30
N PRO A 89 14.35 -12.86 4.39
CA PRO A 89 14.00 -13.98 3.52
C PRO A 89 13.73 -15.29 4.27
N ASP A 90 14.31 -15.45 5.47
CA ASP A 90 14.10 -16.64 6.32
C ASP A 90 12.63 -16.79 6.74
N LYS A 91 11.86 -15.69 6.76
CA LYS A 91 10.44 -15.68 7.10
C LYS A 91 9.48 -15.78 5.91
N PHE A 92 9.98 -15.95 4.68
CA PHE A 92 9.12 -16.06 3.50
C PHE A 92 8.12 -17.21 3.59
N GLU A 93 8.53 -18.38 4.12
CA GLU A 93 7.64 -19.52 4.27
C GLU A 93 6.54 -19.26 5.32
N ASP A 94 6.82 -18.52 6.37
CA ASP A 94 5.80 -18.17 7.38
C ASP A 94 4.83 -17.12 6.85
N ALA A 95 5.33 -16.13 6.10
CA ALA A 95 4.49 -15.17 5.39
C ALA A 95 3.59 -15.87 4.36
N LYS A 96 4.14 -16.83 3.61
CA LYS A 96 3.39 -17.67 2.66
C LYS A 96 2.26 -18.41 3.36
N LYS A 97 2.54 -19.14 4.44
CA LYS A 97 1.51 -19.88 5.21
C LYS A 97 0.42 -18.93 5.71
N TYR A 98 0.80 -17.76 6.20
CA TYR A 98 -0.16 -16.76 6.65
C TYR A 98 -1.06 -16.30 5.51
N PHE A 99 -0.49 -15.90 4.37
CA PHE A 99 -1.25 -15.42 3.22
C PHE A 99 -2.16 -16.51 2.64
N GLN A 100 -1.68 -17.75 2.49
CA GLN A 100 -2.50 -18.86 2.02
C GLN A 100 -3.76 -19.06 2.88
N LYS A 101 -3.63 -19.01 4.21
CA LYS A 101 -4.79 -19.13 5.11
C LYS A 101 -5.78 -17.97 4.97
N VAL A 102 -5.30 -16.74 4.72
CA VAL A 102 -6.17 -15.58 4.45
C VAL A 102 -6.89 -15.75 3.10
N LEU A 103 -6.19 -16.21 2.06
CA LEU A 103 -6.80 -16.47 0.75
C LEU A 103 -7.82 -17.62 0.81
N GLU A 104 -7.55 -18.66 1.59
CA GLU A 104 -8.51 -19.75 1.84
C GLU A 104 -9.81 -19.23 2.45
N PHE A 105 -9.73 -18.28 3.39
CA PHE A 105 -10.92 -17.63 3.94
C PHE A 105 -11.71 -16.92 2.83
N PHE A 106 -11.07 -16.06 2.04
CA PHE A 106 -11.76 -15.36 0.94
C PHE A 106 -12.39 -16.33 -0.05
N LYS A 107 -11.69 -17.41 -0.41
CA LYS A 107 -12.21 -18.47 -1.29
C LYS A 107 -13.42 -19.17 -0.70
N LYS A 108 -13.40 -19.51 0.60
CA LYS A 108 -14.53 -20.17 1.30
C LYS A 108 -15.76 -19.28 1.38
N GLU A 109 -15.58 -17.98 1.60
CA GLU A 109 -16.67 -17.00 1.68
C GLU A 109 -17.14 -16.51 0.30
N GLY A 110 -16.52 -16.96 -0.80
CA GLY A 110 -16.83 -16.48 -2.14
C GLY A 110 -16.49 -15.00 -2.37
N LEU A 111 -15.56 -14.46 -1.59
CA LEU A 111 -15.08 -13.07 -1.66
C LEU A 111 -13.88 -12.98 -2.61
N LYS A 112 -13.85 -11.93 -3.45
CA LYS A 112 -12.78 -11.70 -4.42
C LYS A 112 -12.19 -10.29 -4.32
N PRO A 113 -11.43 -9.96 -3.27
CA PRO A 113 -10.69 -8.69 -3.22
C PRO A 113 -9.71 -8.57 -4.37
N SER A 114 -9.45 -7.34 -4.81
CA SER A 114 -8.30 -7.05 -5.67
C SER A 114 -7.01 -7.18 -4.87
N ILE A 115 -6.03 -7.91 -5.41
CA ILE A 115 -4.78 -8.21 -4.70
C ILE A 115 -3.61 -7.46 -5.30
N TYR A 116 -2.90 -6.71 -4.45
CA TYR A 116 -1.70 -5.97 -4.81
C TYR A 116 -0.55 -6.37 -3.85
N VAL A 117 0.38 -7.19 -4.34
CA VAL A 117 1.47 -7.74 -3.54
C VAL A 117 2.65 -6.77 -3.53
N PHE A 118 3.10 -6.39 -2.33
CA PHE A 118 4.24 -5.50 -2.16
C PHE A 118 5.47 -6.30 -1.71
N PHE A 119 6.47 -6.36 -2.58
CA PHE A 119 7.83 -6.74 -2.22
C PHE A 119 8.51 -5.50 -1.64
N HIS A 120 8.52 -5.40 -0.30
CA HIS A 120 8.83 -4.19 0.43
C HIS A 120 10.25 -4.21 1.01
N LYS A 121 10.73 -3.01 1.40
CA LYS A 121 12.12 -2.75 1.81
C LYS A 121 13.13 -3.09 0.73
N TYR A 122 12.85 -2.70 -0.52
CA TYR A 122 13.85 -2.75 -1.58
C TYR A 122 14.71 -1.47 -1.52
N ASP A 123 15.51 -1.31 -0.45
CA ASP A 123 16.38 -0.16 -0.25
C ASP A 123 17.82 -0.56 0.09
N VAL A 124 18.77 0.11 -0.55
CA VAL A 124 20.20 -0.26 -0.53
C VAL A 124 21.01 0.43 0.58
N GLU A 125 20.38 1.19 1.48
CA GLU A 125 21.10 1.86 2.57
C GLU A 125 21.75 0.86 3.52
N ASP A 126 21.02 -0.22 3.87
CA ASP A 126 21.45 -1.22 4.86
C ASP A 126 21.66 -2.63 4.25
N TYR A 127 21.41 -2.81 2.94
CA TYR A 127 21.49 -4.11 2.26
C TYR A 127 22.28 -4.03 0.95
N ALA A 128 23.15 -5.02 0.73
CA ALA A 128 23.85 -5.18 -0.54
C ALA A 128 22.84 -5.45 -1.66
N ARG A 129 22.92 -4.68 -2.76
CA ARG A 129 21.98 -4.77 -3.87
C ARG A 129 21.85 -6.18 -4.44
N GLU A 130 22.96 -6.89 -4.59
CA GLU A 130 22.97 -8.28 -5.08
C GLU A 130 22.17 -9.24 -4.19
N LEU A 131 22.21 -9.03 -2.86
CA LEU A 131 21.44 -9.82 -1.91
C LEU A 131 19.94 -9.49 -2.02
N LEU A 132 19.60 -8.20 -2.16
CA LEU A 132 18.21 -7.76 -2.37
C LEU A 132 17.62 -8.31 -3.67
N ASP A 133 18.40 -8.30 -4.76
CA ASP A 133 17.97 -8.85 -6.05
C ASP A 133 17.69 -10.36 -5.93
N LYS A 134 18.59 -11.10 -5.26
CA LYS A 134 18.39 -12.53 -4.97
C LYS A 134 17.15 -12.77 -4.09
N ASN A 135 16.95 -11.96 -3.06
CA ASN A 135 15.79 -12.07 -2.17
C ASN A 135 14.49 -11.76 -2.93
N LEU A 136 14.51 -10.77 -3.82
CA LEU A 136 13.38 -10.41 -4.68
C LEU A 136 13.04 -11.53 -5.66
N GLU A 137 14.04 -12.15 -6.30
CA GLU A 137 13.82 -13.31 -7.18
C GLU A 137 13.19 -14.49 -6.41
N ALA A 138 13.72 -14.81 -5.23
CA ALA A 138 13.18 -15.86 -4.37
C ALA A 138 11.73 -15.55 -3.94
N ALA A 139 11.47 -14.33 -3.50
CA ALA A 139 10.13 -13.88 -3.12
C ALA A 139 9.16 -13.96 -4.31
N ARG A 140 9.55 -13.46 -5.49
CA ARG A 140 8.72 -13.51 -6.70
C ARG A 140 8.30 -14.93 -7.02
N LYS A 141 9.24 -15.88 -7.01
CA LYS A 141 8.95 -17.30 -7.26
C LYS A 141 7.95 -17.87 -6.26
N ILE A 142 8.16 -17.63 -4.98
CA ILE A 142 7.30 -18.17 -3.91
C ILE A 142 5.89 -17.56 -4.01
N PHE A 143 5.80 -16.24 -4.08
CA PHE A 143 4.54 -15.54 -3.95
C PHE A 143 3.75 -15.48 -5.26
N SER A 144 4.37 -15.60 -6.44
CA SER A 144 3.61 -15.75 -7.69
C SER A 144 2.75 -17.01 -7.68
N GLU A 145 3.27 -18.12 -7.15
CA GLU A 145 2.51 -19.37 -6.99
C GLU A 145 1.36 -19.23 -5.99
N VAL A 146 1.54 -18.45 -4.93
CA VAL A 146 0.50 -18.23 -3.89
C VAL A 146 -0.70 -17.45 -4.43
N PHE A 147 -0.45 -16.47 -5.29
CA PHE A 147 -1.47 -15.54 -5.77
C PHE A 147 -1.89 -15.79 -7.24
N ASP A 148 -1.51 -16.93 -7.84
CA ASP A 148 -1.76 -17.25 -9.24
C ASP A 148 -3.26 -17.22 -9.60
N GLU A 149 -4.12 -17.82 -8.76
CA GLU A 149 -5.58 -17.83 -8.94
C GLU A 149 -6.26 -16.45 -8.76
N TRP A 150 -5.51 -15.43 -8.31
CA TRP A 150 -6.05 -14.15 -7.87
C TRP A 150 -5.75 -12.98 -8.80
N GLU A 151 -5.09 -13.23 -9.93
CA GLU A 151 -4.69 -12.19 -10.90
C GLU A 151 -3.96 -11.00 -10.21
N ALA A 152 -3.17 -11.32 -9.19
CA ALA A 152 -2.54 -10.30 -8.35
C ALA A 152 -1.55 -9.44 -9.16
N ARG A 153 -1.50 -8.15 -8.81
CA ARG A 153 -0.48 -7.23 -9.33
C ARG A 153 0.66 -7.10 -8.33
N TYR A 154 1.87 -6.92 -8.82
CA TYR A 154 3.08 -6.99 -8.00
C TYR A 154 3.87 -5.68 -8.08
N TYR A 155 4.28 -5.15 -6.93
CA TYR A 155 5.10 -3.96 -6.84
C TYR A 155 6.35 -4.20 -6.00
N VAL A 156 7.47 -3.64 -6.45
CA VAL A 156 8.68 -3.48 -5.64
C VAL A 156 8.61 -2.11 -5.01
N THR A 157 8.73 -2.03 -3.69
CA THR A 157 8.45 -0.82 -2.93
C THR A 157 9.49 -0.56 -1.85
N SER A 158 9.71 0.71 -1.55
CA SER A 158 10.47 1.17 -0.38
C SER A 158 9.84 2.45 0.15
N ILE A 159 9.84 2.64 1.46
CA ILE A 159 9.37 3.89 2.08
C ILE A 159 10.27 5.09 1.72
N TYR A 160 11.50 4.85 1.25
CA TYR A 160 12.39 5.91 0.77
C TYR A 160 12.00 6.43 -0.62
N GLU A 161 11.18 5.69 -1.38
CA GLU A 161 10.58 6.11 -2.66
C GLU A 161 9.13 6.60 -2.46
N GLN A 162 8.95 7.63 -1.62
CA GLN A 162 7.61 8.09 -1.18
C GLN A 162 6.68 8.49 -2.34
N GLU A 163 7.21 9.18 -3.34
CA GLU A 163 6.44 9.61 -4.52
C GLU A 163 5.89 8.40 -5.27
N ARG A 164 6.74 7.39 -5.52
CA ARG A 164 6.35 6.15 -6.17
C ARG A 164 5.30 5.38 -5.37
N LEU A 165 5.44 5.32 -4.04
CA LEU A 165 4.41 4.70 -3.19
C LEU A 165 3.07 5.43 -3.29
N ALA A 166 3.07 6.77 -3.30
CA ALA A 166 1.87 7.56 -3.47
C ALA A 166 1.23 7.33 -4.85
N GLU A 167 2.03 7.25 -5.92
CA GLU A 167 1.57 6.88 -7.26
C GLU A 167 0.92 5.50 -7.28
N ILE A 168 1.57 4.48 -6.70
CA ILE A 168 1.03 3.11 -6.62
C ILE A 168 -0.33 3.11 -5.90
N PHE A 169 -0.43 3.76 -4.74
CA PHE A 169 -1.70 3.81 -4.00
C PHE A 169 -2.78 4.59 -4.74
N ARG A 170 -2.42 5.69 -5.41
CA ARG A 170 -3.34 6.41 -6.29
C ARG A 170 -3.85 5.47 -7.39
N ASP A 171 -2.97 4.78 -8.08
CA ASP A 171 -3.33 3.90 -9.20
C ASP A 171 -4.20 2.73 -8.71
N ILE A 172 -3.91 2.17 -7.53
CA ILE A 172 -4.74 1.17 -6.86
C ILE A 172 -6.15 1.74 -6.60
N LEU A 173 -6.25 2.92 -5.98
CA LEU A 173 -7.53 3.54 -5.64
C LEU A 173 -8.33 3.89 -6.89
N VAL A 174 -7.69 4.44 -7.91
CA VAL A 174 -8.31 4.84 -9.18
C VAL A 174 -8.70 3.62 -10.01
N ALA A 175 -7.99 2.49 -9.93
CA ALA A 175 -8.38 1.25 -10.62
C ALA A 175 -9.76 0.72 -10.16
N HIS A 176 -10.23 1.13 -8.97
CA HIS A 176 -11.61 0.88 -8.54
C HIS A 176 -12.65 1.84 -9.15
N TYR A 177 -12.23 2.78 -10.00
CA TYR A 177 -13.03 3.76 -10.72
C TYR A 177 -12.69 3.74 -12.21
N GLU A 178 -13.34 2.83 -12.96
CA GLU A 178 -13.08 2.64 -14.40
C GLU A 178 -13.19 3.95 -15.22
N ASP A 179 -14.19 4.78 -14.91
CA ASP A 179 -14.37 6.05 -15.60
C ASP A 179 -13.30 7.08 -15.25
N LEU A 180 -12.76 7.04 -14.03
CA LEU A 180 -11.80 8.02 -13.55
C LEU A 180 -10.41 7.81 -14.18
N GLN A 181 -9.98 6.56 -14.38
CA GLN A 181 -8.66 6.27 -14.98
C GLN A 181 -8.44 7.03 -16.30
N LYS A 182 -9.40 6.94 -17.21
CA LYS A 182 -9.30 7.59 -18.54
C LYS A 182 -9.20 9.11 -18.44
N HIS A 183 -9.94 9.72 -17.51
CA HIS A 183 -9.90 11.16 -17.28
C HIS A 183 -8.55 11.58 -16.67
N LEU A 184 -7.98 10.79 -15.76
CA LEU A 184 -6.68 11.08 -15.15
C LEU A 184 -5.52 10.99 -16.14
N GLU A 185 -5.49 9.97 -16.99
CA GLU A 185 -4.49 9.85 -18.05
C GLU A 185 -4.56 11.03 -19.02
N THR A 186 -5.78 11.44 -19.38
CA THR A 186 -6.00 12.60 -20.25
C THR A 186 -5.53 13.89 -19.58
N ALA A 187 -5.87 14.08 -18.30
CA ALA A 187 -5.44 15.24 -17.52
C ALA A 187 -3.92 15.31 -17.37
N GLN A 188 -3.24 14.19 -17.10
CA GLN A 188 -1.78 14.11 -17.04
C GLN A 188 -1.11 14.60 -18.33
N LYS A 189 -1.58 14.10 -19.49
CA LYS A 189 -1.05 14.51 -20.79
C LYS A 189 -1.23 16.00 -21.04
N GLN A 190 -2.41 16.53 -20.75
CA GLN A 190 -2.70 17.95 -20.92
C GLN A 190 -1.87 18.83 -19.97
N LEU A 191 -1.68 18.41 -18.72
CA LEU A 191 -0.88 19.15 -17.73
C LEU A 191 0.60 19.22 -18.11
N ALA A 192 1.14 18.19 -18.75
CA ALA A 192 2.54 18.19 -19.21
C ALA A 192 2.82 19.29 -20.25
N GLU A 193 1.81 19.71 -21.00
CA GLU A 193 1.94 20.76 -22.03
C GLU A 193 1.79 22.18 -21.47
N ILE A 194 1.29 22.31 -20.23
CA ILE A 194 1.03 23.62 -19.62
C ILE A 194 2.34 24.21 -19.08
N PRO A 195 2.76 25.41 -19.53
CA PRO A 195 3.99 26.08 -19.07
C PRO A 195 3.80 26.77 -17.71
N ALA A 196 3.10 26.12 -16.78
CA ALA A 196 2.84 26.58 -15.43
C ALA A 196 2.84 25.39 -14.47
N LYS A 197 3.18 25.62 -13.20
CA LYS A 197 3.11 24.60 -12.16
C LYS A 197 1.66 24.44 -11.70
N VAL A 198 1.08 23.26 -11.92
CA VAL A 198 -0.30 22.96 -11.60
C VAL A 198 -0.36 21.68 -10.76
N ILE A 199 -1.14 21.74 -9.69
CA ILE A 199 -1.52 20.59 -8.87
C ILE A 199 -3.04 20.57 -8.84
N ILE A 200 -3.61 19.42 -9.18
CA ILE A 200 -5.03 19.13 -9.03
C ILE A 200 -5.17 18.22 -7.81
N SER A 201 -5.92 18.68 -6.82
CA SER A 201 -6.26 17.91 -5.63
C SER A 201 -7.76 17.75 -5.48
N ASP A 202 -8.17 16.77 -4.67
CA ASP A 202 -9.53 16.74 -4.15
C ASP A 202 -9.72 17.72 -2.97
N THR A 203 -10.93 17.78 -2.43
CA THR A 203 -11.28 18.66 -1.30
C THR A 203 -10.65 18.24 0.03
N ALA A 204 -10.12 17.03 0.13
CA ALA A 204 -9.34 16.57 1.29
C ALA A 204 -7.84 16.88 1.13
N GLY A 205 -7.45 17.54 0.04
CA GLY A 205 -6.07 17.88 -0.27
C GLY A 205 -5.27 16.72 -0.83
N ASN A 206 -5.91 15.64 -1.29
CA ASN A 206 -5.20 14.53 -1.93
C ASN A 206 -4.76 14.93 -3.33
N VAL A 207 -3.49 14.72 -3.65
CA VAL A 207 -2.96 15.03 -4.98
C VAL A 207 -3.44 13.98 -5.96
N ILE A 208 -4.17 14.44 -6.98
CA ILE A 208 -4.74 13.59 -8.01
C ILE A 208 -3.80 13.56 -9.22
N VAL A 209 -3.38 14.74 -9.69
CA VAL A 209 -2.42 14.89 -10.78
C VAL A 209 -1.67 16.23 -10.67
N HIS A 210 -0.40 16.27 -11.10
CA HIS A 210 0.39 17.50 -11.17
C HIS A 210 1.43 17.44 -12.29
N ASN A 211 2.05 18.59 -12.60
CA ASN A 211 3.23 18.69 -13.47
C ASN A 211 4.46 19.30 -12.76
N VAL A 212 4.41 19.38 -11.42
CA VAL A 212 5.46 20.01 -10.61
C VAL A 212 6.60 19.04 -10.29
N GLN A 213 7.84 19.41 -10.62
CA GLN A 213 9.05 18.67 -10.22
C GLN A 213 9.51 19.04 -8.79
N GLY A 214 9.93 18.05 -8.01
CA GLY A 214 10.56 18.25 -6.69
C GLY A 214 9.59 18.54 -5.54
N VAL A 215 8.29 18.40 -5.75
CA VAL A 215 7.31 18.33 -4.66
C VAL A 215 7.16 16.87 -4.30
N SER A 216 7.68 16.49 -3.12
CA SER A 216 7.43 15.19 -2.50
C SER A 216 5.94 15.08 -2.17
N THR A 217 5.14 14.64 -3.13
CA THR A 217 3.72 14.38 -2.93
C THR A 217 3.61 13.03 -2.26
N GLY A 218 3.44 13.02 -0.93
CA GLY A 218 2.56 12.00 -0.36
C GLY A 218 1.21 12.06 -1.06
N LEU A 219 0.31 11.12 -0.77
CA LEU A 219 -1.04 11.14 -1.36
C LEU A 219 -1.76 12.48 -1.08
N GLN A 220 -1.29 13.25 -0.10
CA GLN A 220 -1.77 14.57 0.27
C GLN A 220 -0.76 15.69 0.04
N LEU A 221 -1.31 16.88 -0.28
CA LEU A 221 -0.61 18.16 -0.24
C LEU A 221 0.05 18.39 1.12
N ARG A 222 1.18 19.11 1.11
CA ARG A 222 1.81 19.59 2.34
C ARG A 222 0.85 20.47 3.13
N ALA A 223 0.98 20.47 4.46
CA ALA A 223 0.06 21.16 5.35
C ALA A 223 -0.07 22.65 5.01
N ASP A 224 1.03 23.33 4.66
CA ASP A 224 1.06 24.72 4.23
C ASP A 224 0.26 25.00 2.95
N LEU A 225 0.11 24.02 2.06
CA LEU A 225 -0.73 24.12 0.86
C LEU A 225 -2.20 23.78 1.13
N ARG A 226 -2.50 22.98 2.16
CA ARG A 226 -3.90 22.63 2.51
C ARG A 226 -4.67 23.81 3.08
N ASP A 227 -4.00 24.71 3.81
CA ASP A 227 -4.61 25.90 4.40
C ASP A 227 -5.21 26.85 3.34
N PHE A 228 -4.84 26.71 2.07
CA PHE A 228 -5.41 27.47 0.95
C PHE A 228 -6.65 26.83 0.30
N ILE A 229 -7.03 25.61 0.70
CA ILE A 229 -8.12 24.82 0.10
C ILE A 229 -9.35 24.73 1.03
N THR A 230 -9.16 24.87 2.34
CA THR A 230 -10.22 24.95 3.36
C THR A 230 -10.71 26.36 3.59
#